data_AF-A0A2M8D3Y3-F1
#
_entry.id   AF-A0A2M8D3Y3-F1
#
_cell.length_a   1.000
_cell.length_b   1.000
_cell.length_c   1.000
_cell.angle_alpha   90.00
_cell.angle_beta   90.00
_cell.angle_gamma   90.00
#
_symmetry.space_group_name_H-M   'P 1'
#
loop_
_entity.id
_entity.type
_entity.pdbx_description
1 polymer ?
#
loop_
_entity_poly.entity_id
_entity_poly.type
_entity_poly.pdbx_seq_one_letter_code
_entity_poly.pdbx_strand_id
1 'polypeptide(L)'
;MANIMTVLNMLEEIEISMKNLYQWVSEEFSDDLDLSRTFQRMSREEETHAGMVRYQKRLIRQNPDSFDKVSIDLSGLREFLDFISSIRKNSPGLTEEGALKLAIQLEGMDEERMYRHTIVESCPELKELIHGLTQSDEQHCVFLKDFAKRYLASEVGNSGE
;
A
#
# COMPACT_ATOMS: atom_id res chain seq x y z
N MET A 1 3.25 -23.75 6.76
CA MET A 1 1.83 -23.46 7.08
C MET A 1 1.79 -22.22 7.95
N ALA A 2 1.31 -21.11 7.39
CA ALA A 2 1.12 -19.86 8.11
C ALA A 2 -0.26 -19.86 8.75
N ASN A 3 -0.41 -19.46 10.02
CA ASN A 3 -1.74 -19.28 10.59
C ASN A 3 -2.33 -17.92 10.15
N ILE A 4 -3.63 -17.71 10.39
CA ILE A 4 -4.30 -16.46 10.03
C ILE A 4 -3.63 -15.21 10.63
N MET A 5 -3.03 -15.35 11.81
CA MET A 5 -2.28 -14.26 12.44
C MET A 5 -0.99 -13.93 11.68
N THR A 6 -0.31 -14.91 11.10
CA THR A 6 0.85 -14.68 10.23
C THR A 6 0.45 -13.90 8.98
N VAL A 7 -0.69 -14.24 8.36
CA VAL A 7 -1.23 -13.50 7.20
C VAL A 7 -1.48 -12.04 7.57
N LEU A 8 -2.20 -11.79 8.67
CA LEU A 8 -2.53 -10.43 9.11
C LEU A 8 -1.31 -9.65 9.61
N ASN A 9 -0.31 -10.31 10.18
CA ASN A 9 0.96 -9.64 10.50
C ASN A 9 1.62 -9.11 9.23
N MET A 10 1.65 -9.91 8.17
CA MET A 10 2.32 -9.52 6.93
C MET A 10 1.53 -8.47 6.16
N LEU A 11 0.19 -8.54 6.14
CA LEU A 11 -0.64 -7.45 5.62
C LEU A 11 -0.35 -6.15 6.38
N GLU A 12 -0.35 -6.17 7.71
CA GLU A 12 -0.01 -4.98 8.50
C GLU A 12 1.39 -4.45 8.18
N GLU A 13 2.39 -5.33 8.00
CA GLU A 13 3.74 -4.95 7.63
C GLU A 13 3.80 -4.27 6.25
N ILE A 14 3.00 -4.73 5.29
CA ILE A 14 2.87 -4.10 3.96
C ILE A 14 2.28 -2.70 4.10
N GLU A 15 1.12 -2.56 4.75
CA GLU A 15 0.45 -1.26 4.93
C GLU A 15 1.38 -0.24 5.63
N ILE A 16 2.10 -0.69 6.68
CA ILE A 16 3.10 0.14 7.38
C ILE A 16 4.28 0.52 6.47
N SER A 17 4.72 -0.40 5.61
CA SER A 17 5.86 -0.14 4.71
C SER A 17 5.48 0.85 3.62
N MET A 18 4.27 0.73 3.06
CA MET A 18 3.68 1.69 2.13
C MET A 18 3.54 3.08 2.78
N LYS A 19 2.96 3.13 3.99
CA LYS A 19 2.87 4.35 4.79
C LYS A 19 4.23 5.05 4.94
N ASN A 20 5.26 4.29 5.33
CA ASN A 20 6.60 4.82 5.55
C ASN A 20 7.27 5.24 4.24
N LEU A 21 7.03 4.52 3.14
CA LEU A 21 7.50 4.91 1.82
C LEU A 21 6.90 6.25 1.42
N TYR A 22 5.58 6.41 1.51
CA TYR A 22 4.93 7.68 1.16
C TYR A 22 5.31 8.83 2.09
N GLN A 23 5.52 8.57 3.37
CA GLN A 23 6.07 9.57 4.28
C GLN A 23 7.47 10.02 3.85
N TRP A 24 8.35 9.10 3.50
CA TRP A 24 9.68 9.43 2.99
C TRP A 24 9.62 10.22 1.69
N VAL A 25 8.79 9.80 0.72
CA VAL A 25 8.63 10.54 -0.54
C VAL A 25 8.11 11.96 -0.28
N SER A 26 7.16 12.13 0.64
CA SER A 26 6.66 13.44 1.07
C SER A 26 7.76 14.35 1.63
N GLU A 27 8.71 13.78 2.36
CA GLU A 27 9.86 14.48 2.93
C GLU A 27 10.91 14.86 1.86
N GLU A 28 11.19 13.97 0.89
CA GLU A 28 12.13 14.26 -0.21
C GLU A 28 11.66 15.42 -1.10
N PHE A 29 10.34 15.58 -1.27
CA PHE A 29 9.76 16.65 -2.05
C PHE A 29 9.20 17.79 -1.19
N SER A 30 9.77 18.07 -0.01
CA SER A 30 9.25 19.10 0.90
C SER A 30 9.18 20.52 0.29
N ASP A 31 10.00 20.78 -0.72
CA ASP A 31 10.02 22.06 -1.44
C ASP A 31 8.90 22.16 -2.50
N ASP A 32 8.33 21.03 -2.92
CA ASP A 32 7.11 20.97 -3.73
C ASP A 32 5.91 20.67 -2.82
N LEU A 33 5.16 21.71 -2.47
CA LEU A 33 4.05 21.59 -1.53
C LEU A 33 2.92 20.69 -2.05
N ASP A 34 2.66 20.66 -3.35
CA ASP A 34 1.56 19.89 -3.91
C ASP A 34 1.89 18.39 -3.92
N LEU A 35 3.11 18.05 -4.31
CA LEU A 35 3.62 16.69 -4.30
C LEU A 35 3.79 16.18 -2.85
N SER A 36 4.42 16.99 -1.98
CA SER A 36 4.61 16.65 -0.58
C SER A 36 3.29 16.38 0.14
N ARG A 37 2.28 17.25 -0.04
CA ARG A 37 0.95 17.06 0.57
C ARG A 37 0.22 15.84 0.02
N THR A 38 0.37 15.57 -1.28
CA THR A 38 -0.22 14.39 -1.91
C THR A 38 0.34 13.12 -1.27
N PHE A 39 1.66 12.99 -1.17
CA PHE A 39 2.27 11.82 -0.53
C PHE A 39 2.04 11.76 0.98
N GLN A 40 1.94 12.90 1.67
CA GLN A 40 1.55 12.93 3.07
C GLN A 40 0.12 12.41 3.26
N ARG A 41 -0.80 12.73 2.34
CA ARG A 41 -2.15 12.18 2.34
C ARG A 41 -2.12 10.66 2.18
N MET A 42 -1.43 10.15 1.16
CA MET A 42 -1.29 8.70 0.93
C MET A 42 -0.79 8.00 2.19
N SER A 43 0.27 8.53 2.82
CA SER A 43 0.82 7.97 4.06
C SER A 43 -0.22 7.86 5.20
N ARG A 44 -1.12 8.84 5.33
CA ARG A 44 -2.18 8.81 6.36
C ARG A 44 -3.28 7.79 6.04
N GLU A 45 -3.60 7.63 4.76
CA GLU A 45 -4.55 6.61 4.29
C GLU A 45 -3.99 5.20 4.59
N GLU A 46 -2.69 4.95 4.32
CA GLU A 46 -2.03 3.69 4.68
C GLU A 46 -1.94 3.41 6.18
N GLU A 47 -1.76 4.43 7.03
CA GLU A 47 -1.85 4.25 8.49
C GLU A 47 -3.26 3.80 8.91
N THR A 48 -4.30 4.27 8.19
CA THR A 48 -5.68 3.86 8.43
C THR A 48 -5.87 2.39 8.05
N HIS A 49 -5.31 1.94 6.93
CA HIS A 49 -5.30 0.54 6.50
C HIS A 49 -4.63 -0.37 7.53
N ALA A 50 -3.43 0.00 8.00
CA ALA A 50 -2.75 -0.71 9.07
C ALA A 50 -3.62 -0.77 10.35
N GLY A 51 -4.34 0.31 10.65
CA GLY A 51 -5.33 0.37 11.72
C GLY A 51 -6.47 -0.65 11.58
N MET A 52 -7.00 -0.83 10.37
CA MET A 52 -8.04 -1.84 10.06
C MET A 52 -7.52 -3.25 10.29
N VAL A 53 -6.30 -3.56 9.81
CA VAL A 53 -5.67 -4.87 10.02
C VAL A 53 -5.44 -5.12 11.52
N ARG A 54 -4.93 -4.14 12.26
CA ARG A 54 -4.77 -4.24 13.74
C ARG A 54 -6.09 -4.50 14.45
N TYR A 55 -7.17 -3.87 14.00
CA TYR A 55 -8.50 -4.10 14.56
C TYR A 55 -8.94 -5.56 14.33
N GLN A 56 -8.79 -6.08 13.11
CA GLN A 56 -9.12 -7.47 12.80
C GLN A 56 -8.29 -8.47 13.64
N LYS A 57 -6.98 -8.21 13.80
CA LYS A 57 -6.09 -9.00 14.67
C LYS A 57 -6.60 -9.05 16.11
N ARG A 58 -7.17 -7.96 16.64
CA ARG A 58 -7.78 -7.95 17.99
C ARG A 58 -9.02 -8.83 18.06
N LEU A 59 -9.90 -8.80 17.06
CA LEU A 59 -11.09 -9.64 17.02
C LEU A 59 -10.76 -11.13 16.99
N ILE A 60 -9.77 -11.52 16.19
CA ILE A 60 -9.29 -12.92 16.10
C ILE A 60 -8.72 -13.40 17.43
N ARG A 61 -7.91 -12.57 18.10
CA ARG A 61 -7.37 -12.92 19.43
C ARG A 61 -8.45 -13.13 20.49
N GLN A 62 -9.59 -12.47 20.36
CA GLN A 62 -10.72 -12.63 21.27
C GLN A 62 -11.52 -13.90 20.99
N ASN A 63 -11.51 -14.41 19.75
CA ASN A 63 -12.29 -15.58 19.32
C ASN A 63 -11.43 -16.51 18.45
N PRO A 64 -10.34 -17.11 18.98
CA PRO A 64 -9.38 -17.88 18.19
C PRO A 64 -10.01 -19.12 17.53
N ASP A 65 -11.02 -19.73 18.17
CA ASP A 65 -11.70 -20.93 17.69
C ASP A 65 -12.65 -20.66 16.50
N SER A 66 -12.89 -19.38 16.18
CA SER A 66 -13.73 -18.97 15.04
C SER A 66 -12.96 -18.83 13.74
N PHE A 67 -11.65 -19.11 13.73
CA PHE A 67 -10.80 -18.96 12.56
C PHE A 67 -10.08 -20.28 12.26
N ASP A 68 -10.38 -20.83 11.10
CA ASP A 68 -9.79 -22.10 10.66
C ASP A 68 -8.27 -22.00 10.46
N LYS A 69 -7.62 -23.17 10.45
CA LYS A 69 -6.21 -23.26 10.04
C LYS A 69 -6.11 -23.00 8.55
N VAL A 70 -5.73 -21.78 8.23
CA VAL A 70 -5.42 -21.35 6.88
C VAL A 70 -4.08 -21.93 6.43
N SER A 71 -3.96 -22.33 5.15
CA SER A 71 -2.70 -22.75 4.54
C SER A 71 -2.47 -21.97 3.26
N ILE A 72 -2.01 -20.73 3.42
CA ILE A 72 -1.67 -19.84 2.30
C ILE A 72 -0.16 -19.83 2.10
N ASP A 73 0.27 -19.84 0.84
CA ASP A 73 1.64 -19.51 0.47
C ASP A 73 1.84 -17.99 0.56
N LEU A 74 2.80 -17.58 1.37
CA LEU A 74 3.10 -16.19 1.69
C LEU A 74 4.31 -15.64 0.92
N SER A 75 4.89 -16.45 0.03
CA SER A 75 6.08 -16.11 -0.76
C SER A 75 5.96 -14.76 -1.49
N GLY A 76 4.93 -14.55 -2.30
CA GLY A 76 4.82 -13.31 -3.07
C GLY A 76 4.46 -12.07 -2.25
N LEU A 77 3.72 -12.20 -1.15
CA LEU A 77 3.55 -11.08 -0.21
C LEU A 77 4.88 -10.71 0.48
N ARG A 78 5.72 -11.71 0.74
CA ARG A 78 7.07 -11.48 1.27
C ARG A 78 7.95 -10.79 0.23
N GLU A 79 7.93 -11.24 -1.01
CA GLU A 79 8.66 -10.62 -2.12
C GLU A 79 8.22 -9.17 -2.34
N PHE A 80 6.91 -8.91 -2.27
CA PHE A 80 6.36 -7.56 -2.37
C PHE A 80 6.82 -6.65 -1.22
N LEU A 81 6.79 -7.15 0.02
CA LEU A 81 7.28 -6.42 1.19
C LEU A 81 8.79 -6.11 1.07
N ASP A 82 9.58 -7.08 0.61
CA ASP A 82 11.02 -6.91 0.39
C ASP A 82 11.29 -5.91 -0.73
N PHE A 83 10.48 -5.93 -1.80
CA PHE A 83 10.50 -4.93 -2.87
C PHE A 83 10.25 -3.51 -2.32
N ILE A 84 9.14 -3.27 -1.61
CA ILE A 84 8.82 -1.97 -1.00
C ILE A 84 9.97 -1.48 -0.11
N SER A 85 10.46 -2.37 0.76
CA SER A 85 11.54 -2.06 1.71
C SER A 85 12.88 -1.73 1.03
N SER A 86 13.06 -2.16 -0.21
CA SER A 86 14.28 -1.92 -0.99
C SER A 86 14.28 -0.56 -1.72
N ILE A 87 13.09 -0.01 -2.01
CA ILE A 87 12.93 1.18 -2.87
C ILE A 87 13.78 2.36 -2.38
N ARG A 88 13.66 2.70 -1.09
CA ARG A 88 14.39 3.84 -0.50
C ARG A 88 15.91 3.70 -0.64
N LYS A 89 16.43 2.48 -0.55
CA LYS A 89 17.86 2.20 -0.67
C LYS A 89 18.32 2.25 -2.13
N ASN A 90 17.46 1.84 -3.05
CA ASN A 90 17.79 1.65 -4.46
C ASN A 90 17.45 2.84 -5.35
N SER A 91 16.77 3.86 -4.80
CA SER A 91 16.32 5.03 -5.57
C SER A 91 16.89 6.35 -5.04
N PRO A 92 18.23 6.50 -4.92
CA PRO A 92 18.80 7.80 -4.61
C PRO A 92 18.51 8.79 -5.75
N GLY A 93 17.98 9.97 -5.42
CA GLY A 93 17.64 10.99 -6.43
C GLY A 93 16.35 10.69 -7.20
N LEU A 94 15.31 10.24 -6.49
CA LEU A 94 13.97 10.04 -7.06
C LEU A 94 13.48 11.36 -7.67
N THR A 95 13.11 11.35 -8.94
CA THR A 95 12.47 12.50 -9.60
C THR A 95 10.98 12.54 -9.29
N GLU A 96 10.33 13.69 -9.44
CA GLU A 96 8.88 13.85 -9.23
C GLU A 96 8.07 12.87 -10.09
N GLU A 97 8.40 12.80 -11.40
CA GLU A 97 7.79 11.85 -12.33
C GLU A 97 8.07 10.40 -11.92
N GLY A 98 9.29 10.11 -11.47
CA GLY A 98 9.69 8.78 -10.98
C GLY A 98 8.89 8.36 -9.75
N ALA A 99 8.69 9.27 -8.79
CA ALA A 99 7.90 9.05 -7.59
C ALA A 99 6.44 8.75 -7.90
N LEU A 100 5.83 9.54 -8.79
CA LEU A 100 4.44 9.34 -9.21
C LEU A 100 4.25 8.01 -9.96
N LYS A 101 5.15 7.69 -10.89
CA LYS A 101 5.12 6.41 -11.61
C LYS A 101 5.25 5.22 -10.66
N LEU A 102 6.18 5.31 -9.71
CA LEU A 102 6.38 4.28 -8.70
C LEU A 102 5.13 4.09 -7.84
N ALA A 103 4.55 5.18 -7.35
CA ALA A 103 3.35 5.12 -6.52
C ALA A 103 2.16 4.51 -7.29
N ILE A 104 1.92 4.94 -8.52
CA ILE A 104 0.88 4.37 -9.39
C ILE A 104 1.11 2.88 -9.65
N GLN A 105 2.37 2.48 -9.84
CA GLN A 105 2.72 1.07 -10.03
C GLN A 105 2.38 0.27 -8.78
N LEU A 106 2.82 0.71 -7.60
CA LEU A 106 2.59 -0.01 -6.33
C LEU A 106 1.10 -0.21 -6.04
N GLU A 107 0.28 0.84 -6.17
CA GLU A 107 -1.18 0.78 -5.96
C GLU A 107 -1.91 -0.04 -7.05
N GLY A 108 -1.22 -0.28 -8.16
CA GLY A 108 -1.74 -1.00 -9.32
C GLY A 108 -1.20 -2.42 -9.49
N MET A 109 -0.41 -2.95 -8.55
CA MET A 109 0.20 -4.28 -8.71
C MET A 109 -0.86 -5.40 -8.66
N ASP A 110 -0.94 -6.17 -9.73
CA ASP A 110 -1.88 -7.29 -9.86
C ASP A 110 -1.50 -8.46 -8.93
N GLU A 111 -0.20 -8.63 -8.66
CA GLU A 111 0.31 -9.70 -7.79
C GLU A 111 -0.31 -9.60 -6.40
N GLU A 112 -0.37 -8.39 -5.84
CA GLU A 112 -0.95 -8.11 -4.53
C GLU A 112 -2.45 -8.44 -4.50
N ARG A 113 -3.18 -8.08 -5.57
CA ARG A 113 -4.61 -8.38 -5.74
C ARG A 113 -4.88 -9.88 -5.85
N MET A 114 -4.02 -10.63 -6.54
CA MET A 114 -4.13 -12.09 -6.64
C MET A 114 -3.95 -12.77 -5.27
N TYR A 115 -3.02 -12.27 -4.44
CA TYR A 115 -2.83 -12.78 -3.08
C TYR A 115 -4.03 -12.48 -2.18
N ARG A 116 -4.59 -11.27 -2.28
CA ARG A 116 -5.82 -10.89 -1.57
C ARG A 116 -6.99 -11.82 -1.92
N HIS A 117 -7.15 -12.19 -3.19
CA HIS A 117 -8.16 -13.19 -3.59
C HIS A 117 -7.94 -14.55 -2.91
N THR A 118 -6.70 -15.05 -2.96
CA THR A 118 -6.31 -16.33 -2.32
C THR A 118 -6.57 -16.33 -0.81
N ILE A 119 -6.35 -15.19 -0.14
CA ILE A 119 -6.67 -15.00 1.28
C ILE A 119 -8.17 -15.16 1.54
N VAL A 120 -9.01 -14.52 0.73
CA VAL A 120 -10.48 -14.59 0.89
C VAL A 120 -11.01 -16.00 0.64
N GLU A 121 -10.50 -16.70 -0.38
CA GLU A 121 -10.88 -18.08 -0.65
C GLU A 121 -10.52 -19.02 0.52
N SER A 122 -9.38 -18.77 1.16
CA SER A 122 -8.89 -19.60 2.26
C SER A 122 -9.43 -19.19 3.63
N CYS A 123 -9.91 -17.94 3.79
CA CYS A 123 -10.48 -17.40 5.03
C CYS A 123 -11.59 -16.37 4.71
N PRO A 124 -12.82 -16.85 4.47
CA PRO A 124 -13.96 -15.99 4.13
C PRO A 124 -14.28 -14.94 5.19
N GLU A 125 -13.90 -15.17 6.46
CA GLU A 125 -14.08 -14.23 7.56
C GLU A 125 -13.29 -12.93 7.38
N LEU A 126 -12.23 -12.95 6.55
CA LEU A 126 -11.45 -11.76 6.22
C LEU A 126 -12.00 -10.99 5.00
N LYS A 127 -13.06 -11.48 4.36
CA LYS A 127 -13.56 -10.91 3.10
C LYS A 127 -13.78 -9.39 3.17
N GLU A 128 -14.45 -8.91 4.21
CA GLU A 128 -14.76 -7.48 4.35
C GLU A 128 -13.50 -6.63 4.54
N LEU A 129 -12.53 -7.11 5.33
CA LEU A 129 -11.24 -6.45 5.48
C LEU A 129 -10.51 -6.37 4.13
N ILE A 130 -10.39 -7.50 3.45
CA ILE A 130 -9.65 -7.58 2.19
C ILE A 130 -10.32 -6.73 1.11
N HIS A 131 -11.65 -6.77 1.02
CA HIS A 131 -12.39 -5.94 0.06
C HIS A 131 -12.21 -4.44 0.35
N GLY A 132 -12.27 -4.04 1.62
CA GLY A 132 -12.06 -2.64 2.01
C GLY A 132 -10.67 -2.13 1.64
N LEU A 133 -9.63 -2.94 1.86
CA LEU A 133 -8.25 -2.60 1.47
C LEU A 133 -8.12 -2.50 -0.07
N THR A 134 -8.55 -3.53 -0.82
CA THR A 134 -8.48 -3.51 -2.28
C THR A 134 -9.22 -2.34 -2.91
N GLN A 135 -10.40 -1.99 -2.38
CA GLN A 135 -11.15 -0.84 -2.87
C GLN A 135 -10.39 0.47 -2.63
N SER A 136 -9.67 0.58 -1.52
CA SER A 136 -8.87 1.76 -1.21
C SER A 136 -7.67 1.89 -2.14
N ASP A 137 -6.93 0.80 -2.37
CA ASP A 137 -5.79 0.76 -3.29
C ASP A 137 -6.22 1.15 -4.73
N GLU A 138 -7.41 0.73 -5.16
CA GLU A 138 -7.99 1.17 -6.43
C GLU A 138 -8.28 2.67 -6.47
N GLN A 139 -8.83 3.23 -5.39
CA GLN A 139 -9.08 4.66 -5.27
C GLN A 139 -7.77 5.45 -5.25
N HIS A 140 -6.75 4.95 -4.57
CA HIS A 140 -5.39 5.49 -4.55
C HIS A 140 -4.80 5.53 -5.96
N CYS A 141 -4.84 4.41 -6.69
CA CYS A 141 -4.33 4.32 -8.05
C CYS A 141 -5.01 5.34 -8.99
N VAL A 142 -6.34 5.47 -8.92
CA VAL A 142 -7.10 6.46 -9.70
C VAL A 142 -6.71 7.87 -9.31
N PHE A 143 -6.68 8.17 -8.01
CA PHE A 143 -6.32 9.48 -7.48
C PHE A 143 -4.92 9.92 -7.93
N LEU A 144 -3.94 9.03 -7.82
CA LEU A 144 -2.55 9.30 -8.22
C LEU A 144 -2.41 9.50 -9.73
N LYS A 145 -3.10 8.70 -10.56
CA LYS A 145 -3.12 8.88 -12.02
C LYS A 145 -3.69 10.25 -12.40
N ASP A 146 -4.79 10.64 -11.79
CA ASP A 146 -5.44 11.93 -12.03
C ASP A 146 -4.58 13.10 -11.55
N PHE A 147 -3.94 12.96 -10.39
CA PHE A 147 -3.01 13.95 -9.87
C PHE A 147 -1.80 14.10 -10.78
N ALA A 148 -1.12 13.01 -11.13
CA ALA A 148 0.07 13.01 -11.99
C ALA A 148 -0.20 13.67 -13.34
N LYS A 149 -1.36 13.39 -13.94
CA LYS A 149 -1.76 14.02 -15.21
C LYS A 149 -1.87 15.54 -15.10
N ARG A 150 -2.42 16.06 -14.00
CA ARG A 150 -2.57 17.52 -13.80
C ARG A 150 -1.24 18.17 -13.47
N TYR A 151 -0.50 17.56 -12.54
CA TYR A 151 0.77 18.06 -12.04
C TYR A 151 1.85 18.14 -13.13
N LEU A 152 2.03 17.07 -13.91
CA LEU A 152 3.04 17.08 -14.99
C LEU A 152 2.65 18.01 -16.15
N ALA A 153 1.35 18.26 -16.36
CA ALA A 153 0.90 19.21 -17.38
C ALA A 153 1.14 20.67 -16.98
N SER A 154 1.08 21.01 -15.68
CA SER A 154 1.41 22.36 -15.20
C SER A 154 2.90 22.67 -15.26
N GLU A 155 3.76 21.69 -14.99
CA GLU A 155 5.22 21.87 -15.03
C GLU A 155 5.74 22.12 -16.46
N VAL A 156 5.15 21.45 -17.46
CA VAL A 156 5.48 21.68 -18.88
C VAL A 156 5.06 23.09 -19.34
N GLY A 157 4.04 23.69 -18.72
CA GLY A 157 3.59 25.04 -19.02
C GLY A 157 4.47 26.15 -18.42
N ASN A 158 5.10 25.90 -17.26
CA ASN A 158 5.96 26.86 -16.57
C ASN A 158 7.43 26.85 -17.04
N SER A 159 7.84 25.85 -17.82
CA SER A 159 9.22 25.71 -18.33
C SER A 159 9.50 26.53 -19.61
N GLY A 160 8.55 27.39 -20.02
CA GLY A 160 8.54 28.06 -21.33
C GLY A 160 8.53 29.59 -21.33
N GLU A 161 8.83 30.26 -20.21
CA GLU A 161 8.99 31.72 -20.12
C GLU A 161 10.44 32.16 -19.90
#